data_AF-A0A484LXN4-F1
#
_entry.id   AF-A0A484LXN4-F1
#
_cell.length_a   1.000
_cell.length_b   1.000
_cell.length_c   1.000
_cell.angle_alpha   90.00
_cell.angle_beta   90.00
_cell.angle_gamma   90.00
#
_symmetry.space_group_name_H-M   'P 1'
#
loop_
_entity.id
_entity.type
_entity.pdbx_description
1 polymer ?
#
loop_
_entity_poly.entity_id
_entity_poly.type
_entity_poly.pdbx_seq_one_letter_code
_entity_poly.pdbx_strand_id
1 'polypeptide(L)'
;MKNPKEMSHGTTAFGFVYMDADDMELKVIMASDGQIDGKDFIVSDNFKKYYQDGNVVVMIASNDQDCKGAIQNILKKHKVLPQNFVGLVNVFSDAMEPTRCASFIIGVLDSIRPYVIAMHSMLKMDHTTSDIVGGAGLGCDHALMALEYRSSRAVKKYVVRKQQFDSDPTNPMEEIPIVSASQALKWVHEAMVYAAHLDNNKMGGSFYDVFCGELVDGRASWEHQRFDFEEMKCSFPECYFDYLASDGA
;
A
#
# COMPACT_ATOMS: atom_id res chain seq x y z
N MET A 1 -9.97 -14.26 -26.86
CA MET A 1 -9.90 -13.32 -25.71
C MET A 1 -10.36 -14.11 -24.48
N LYS A 2 -9.50 -14.30 -23.47
CA LYS A 2 -9.89 -14.96 -22.21
C LYS A 2 -10.39 -13.91 -21.20
N ASN A 3 -11.27 -14.36 -20.30
CA ASN A 3 -12.13 -13.56 -19.42
C ASN A 3 -11.36 -12.62 -18.46
N PRO A 4 -11.89 -11.42 -18.16
CA PRO A 4 -11.43 -10.52 -17.09
C PRO A 4 -11.48 -11.12 -15.66
N LYS A 5 -11.96 -12.36 -15.50
CA LYS A 5 -12.12 -13.06 -14.22
C LYS A 5 -10.83 -13.66 -13.67
N GLU A 6 -9.73 -13.71 -14.42
CA GLU A 6 -8.45 -14.20 -13.88
C GLU A 6 -7.75 -13.19 -12.93
N MET A 7 -8.31 -11.98 -12.75
CA MET A 7 -7.86 -11.01 -11.74
C MET A 7 -8.51 -11.20 -10.36
N SER A 8 -9.33 -12.24 -10.14
CA SER A 8 -10.28 -12.28 -9.02
C SER A 8 -9.79 -12.88 -7.69
N HIS A 9 -8.48 -13.14 -7.51
CA HIS A 9 -7.91 -13.71 -6.29
C HIS A 9 -6.58 -13.03 -5.95
N GLY A 10 -6.64 -11.79 -5.46
CA GLY A 10 -5.46 -10.96 -5.25
C GLY A 10 -5.39 -10.40 -3.84
N THR A 11 -4.18 -10.45 -3.28
CA THR A 11 -3.77 -9.75 -2.05
C THR A 11 -4.21 -8.28 -2.09
N THR A 12 -4.86 -7.80 -1.04
CA THR A 12 -5.11 -6.37 -0.83
C THR A 12 -3.85 -5.74 -0.24
N ALA A 13 -3.39 -4.64 -0.85
CA ALA A 13 -2.33 -3.82 -0.31
C ALA A 13 -2.64 -2.34 -0.48
N PHE A 14 -2.26 -1.52 0.48
CA PHE A 14 -2.32 -0.07 0.38
C PHE A 14 -1.28 0.59 1.27
N GLY A 15 -1.10 1.90 1.10
CA GLY A 15 -0.35 2.71 2.05
C GLY A 15 -0.72 4.17 1.95
N PHE A 16 -0.34 4.93 2.96
CA PHE A 16 -0.45 6.38 2.94
C PHE A 16 0.64 7.08 3.72
N VAL A 17 0.82 8.34 3.40
CA VAL A 17 1.74 9.27 4.05
C VAL A 17 0.94 10.10 5.06
N TYR A 18 1.49 10.26 6.26
CA TYR A 18 0.97 11.16 7.28
C TYR A 18 2.11 11.98 7.87
N MET A 19 1.76 13.12 8.47
CA MET A 19 2.68 13.87 9.31
C MET A 19 2.38 13.51 10.76
N ASP A 20 3.36 12.99 11.48
CA ASP A 20 3.16 12.60 12.87
C ASP A 20 2.94 13.85 13.73
N ALA A 21 1.88 13.84 14.54
CA ALA A 21 1.50 14.98 15.34
C ALA A 21 2.50 15.29 16.47
N ASP A 22 3.32 14.31 16.87
CA ASP A 22 4.21 14.44 18.02
C ASP A 22 5.57 15.05 17.64
N ASP A 23 6.14 14.66 16.49
CA ASP A 23 7.45 15.15 16.02
C ASP A 23 7.34 16.05 14.77
N MET A 24 6.16 16.15 14.15
CA MET A 24 5.91 16.92 12.92
C MET A 24 6.72 16.44 11.71
N GLU A 25 7.18 15.19 11.74
CA GLU A 25 7.89 14.55 10.64
C GLU A 25 6.95 13.75 9.74
N LEU A 26 7.32 13.64 8.47
CA LEU A 26 6.57 12.85 7.50
C LEU A 26 6.93 11.38 7.61
N LYS A 27 5.89 10.54 7.71
CA LYS A 27 5.99 9.09 7.84
C LYS A 27 5.11 8.43 6.78
N VAL A 28 5.42 7.18 6.46
CA VAL A 28 4.61 6.35 5.57
C VAL A 28 4.16 5.12 6.33
N ILE A 29 2.91 4.72 6.15
CA ILE A 29 2.41 3.45 6.68
C ILE A 29 1.80 2.65 5.54
N MET A 30 2.12 1.36 5.49
CA MET A 30 1.64 0.45 4.47
C MET A 30 1.06 -0.80 5.10
N ALA A 31 0.09 -1.43 4.45
CA ALA A 31 -0.50 -2.68 4.90
C ALA A 31 -0.83 -3.63 3.74
N SER A 32 -0.74 -4.93 4.01
CA SER A 32 -1.11 -5.98 3.06
C SER A 32 -1.61 -7.24 3.75
N ASP A 33 -2.66 -7.88 3.20
CA ASP A 33 -3.21 -9.11 3.76
C ASP A 33 -2.40 -10.38 3.45
N GLY A 34 -2.52 -11.35 4.34
CA GLY A 34 -1.71 -12.55 4.36
C GLY A 34 -2.21 -13.70 3.48
N GLN A 35 -3.17 -13.52 2.56
CA GLN A 35 -3.84 -14.61 1.81
C GLN A 35 -2.93 -15.82 1.54
N ILE A 36 -3.27 -16.94 2.18
CA ILE A 36 -2.71 -18.25 1.97
C ILE A 36 -3.72 -19.01 1.11
N ASP A 37 -3.44 -19.17 -0.18
CA ASP A 37 -4.25 -20.03 -1.03
C ASP A 37 -3.98 -21.50 -0.73
N GLY A 38 -4.95 -22.17 -0.11
CA GLY A 38 -5.05 -23.63 -0.06
C GLY A 38 -4.91 -24.26 1.33
N LYS A 39 -5.93 -25.01 1.76
CA LYS A 39 -5.85 -25.94 2.91
C LYS A 39 -4.82 -27.06 2.73
N ASP A 40 -4.28 -27.22 1.52
CA ASP A 40 -3.31 -28.27 1.15
C ASP A 40 -1.93 -27.72 0.75
N PHE A 41 -1.72 -26.41 0.84
CA PHE A 41 -0.40 -25.82 0.64
C PHE A 41 0.10 -25.25 1.95
N ILE A 42 0.97 -26.02 2.62
CA ILE A 42 1.94 -25.46 3.54
C ILE A 42 2.88 -24.60 2.68
N VAL A 43 2.45 -23.37 2.39
CA VAL A 43 3.36 -22.33 1.94
C VAL A 43 4.28 -22.11 3.14
N SER A 44 5.54 -22.55 3.01
CA SER A 44 6.56 -22.40 4.04
C SER A 44 6.47 -21.03 4.72
N ASP A 45 6.65 -20.97 6.04
CA ASP A 45 6.71 -19.75 6.87
C ASP A 45 7.67 -18.63 6.36
N ASN A 46 8.39 -18.88 5.25
CA ASN A 46 9.29 -17.97 4.57
C ASN A 46 8.67 -17.17 3.41
N PHE A 47 7.36 -17.31 3.13
CA PHE A 47 6.74 -16.56 2.03
C PHE A 47 6.30 -15.17 2.47
N LYS A 48 7.11 -14.15 2.12
CA LYS A 48 6.81 -12.73 2.36
C LYS A 48 6.14 -12.13 1.12
N LYS A 49 4.94 -11.56 1.26
CA LYS A 49 4.24 -10.79 0.22
C LYS A 49 4.77 -9.37 0.06
N TYR A 50 5.94 -9.12 0.64
CA TYR A 50 6.62 -7.85 0.58
C TYR A 50 8.11 -8.06 0.30
N TYR A 51 8.73 -7.03 -0.25
CA TYR A 51 10.16 -6.90 -0.43
C TYR A 51 10.60 -5.56 0.15
N GLN A 52 11.69 -5.54 0.92
CA GLN A 52 12.23 -4.33 1.52
C GLN A 52 13.70 -4.18 1.11
N ASP A 53 14.07 -2.98 0.67
CA ASP A 53 15.44 -2.63 0.29
C ASP A 53 15.72 -1.16 0.60
N GLY A 54 16.52 -0.93 1.64
CA GLY A 54 16.88 0.42 2.08
C GLY A 54 15.64 1.24 2.43
N ASN A 55 15.44 2.33 1.69
CA ASN A 55 14.33 3.25 1.90
C ASN A 55 13.00 2.81 1.24
N VAL A 56 12.97 1.65 0.59
CA VAL A 56 11.82 1.16 -0.18
C VAL A 56 11.21 -0.08 0.46
N VAL A 57 9.88 -0.10 0.59
CA VAL A 57 9.08 -1.30 0.83
C VAL A 57 8.12 -1.49 -0.34
N VAL A 58 8.01 -2.72 -0.83
CA VAL A 58 7.18 -3.13 -1.96
C VAL A 58 6.23 -4.19 -1.45
N MET A 59 4.94 -4.00 -1.64
CA MET A 59 3.89 -4.97 -1.33
C MET A 59 3.28 -5.51 -2.62
N ILE A 60 3.06 -6.82 -2.66
CA ILE A 60 2.41 -7.52 -3.77
C ILE A 60 0.90 -7.35 -3.63
N ALA A 61 0.23 -6.89 -4.68
CA ALA A 61 -1.20 -6.56 -4.64
C ALA A 61 -2.06 -7.33 -5.68
N SER A 62 -1.46 -8.30 -6.38
CA SER A 62 -2.16 -9.13 -7.37
C SER A 62 -1.50 -10.50 -7.48
N ASN A 63 -1.69 -11.21 -8.59
CA ASN A 63 -1.19 -12.57 -8.82
C ASN A 63 0.26 -12.74 -8.34
N ASP A 64 0.41 -13.59 -7.32
CA ASP A 64 1.67 -13.87 -6.64
C ASP A 64 2.78 -14.35 -7.59
N GLN A 65 2.45 -15.15 -8.61
CA GLN A 65 3.43 -15.74 -9.50
C GLN A 65 4.00 -14.69 -10.47
N ASP A 66 3.14 -13.85 -11.05
CA ASP A 66 3.55 -12.75 -11.93
C ASP A 66 4.37 -11.72 -11.17
N CYS A 67 3.93 -11.35 -9.96
CA CYS A 67 4.64 -10.39 -9.12
C CYS A 67 6.02 -10.92 -8.68
N LYS A 68 6.13 -12.20 -8.32
CA LYS A 68 7.42 -12.86 -8.03
C LYS A 68 8.34 -12.83 -9.24
N GLY A 69 7.83 -13.14 -10.43
CA GLY A 69 8.61 -13.11 -11.67
C GLY A 69 9.20 -11.72 -11.94
N ALA A 70 8.39 -10.67 -11.79
CA ALA A 70 8.84 -9.29 -11.93
C ALA A 70 9.90 -8.92 -10.87
N ILE A 71 9.67 -9.18 -9.58
CA ILE A 71 10.67 -8.91 -8.52
C ILE A 71 11.97 -9.68 -8.79
N GLN A 72 11.91 -10.96 -9.14
CA GLN A 72 13.12 -11.73 -9.46
C GLN A 72 13.90 -11.15 -10.65
N ASN A 73 13.20 -10.65 -11.67
CA ASN A 73 13.84 -9.99 -12.80
C ASN A 73 14.50 -8.67 -12.40
N ILE A 74 13.86 -7.89 -11.53
CA ILE A 74 14.43 -6.69 -10.95
C ILE A 74 15.71 -7.03 -10.20
N LEU A 75 15.67 -8.00 -9.28
CA LEU A 75 16.83 -8.38 -8.45
C LEU A 75 17.98 -9.00 -9.26
N LYS A 76 17.69 -9.63 -10.41
CA LYS A 76 18.73 -10.12 -11.33
C LYS A 76 19.45 -8.98 -12.05
N LYS A 77 18.72 -7.92 -12.44
CA LYS A 77 19.26 -6.78 -13.19
C LYS A 77 19.85 -5.71 -12.27
N HIS A 78 19.27 -5.52 -11.10
CA HIS A 78 19.59 -4.48 -10.13
C HIS A 78 19.94 -5.13 -8.79
N LYS A 79 21.16 -4.87 -8.30
CA LYS A 79 21.59 -5.35 -6.97
C LYS A 79 20.92 -4.60 -5.82
N VAL A 80 20.47 -3.37 -6.08
CA VAL A 80 19.80 -2.45 -5.15
C VAL A 80 18.75 -1.70 -5.96
N LEU A 81 17.56 -1.51 -5.38
CA LEU A 81 16.50 -0.72 -6.01
C LEU A 81 16.92 0.75 -6.16
N PRO A 82 16.52 1.43 -7.26
CA PRO A 82 16.58 2.88 -7.30
C PRO A 82 15.86 3.48 -6.10
N GLN A 83 16.42 4.52 -5.49
CA GLN A 83 15.87 5.15 -4.29
C GLN A 83 15.11 6.45 -4.64
N ASN A 84 14.73 6.64 -5.91
CA ASN A 84 14.01 7.80 -6.43
C ASN A 84 12.84 7.37 -7.32
N PHE A 85 11.85 8.26 -7.44
CA PHE A 85 10.58 7.98 -8.12
C PHE A 85 10.76 7.49 -9.56
N VAL A 86 11.47 8.25 -10.40
CA VAL A 86 11.66 7.94 -11.82
C VAL A 86 12.36 6.59 -12.00
N GLY A 87 13.40 6.33 -11.22
CA GLY A 87 14.13 5.07 -11.26
C GLY A 87 13.25 3.88 -10.86
N LEU A 88 12.46 4.01 -9.80
CA LEU A 88 11.54 2.96 -9.35
C LEU A 88 10.49 2.66 -10.41
N VAL A 89 9.83 3.69 -10.94
CA VAL A 89 8.82 3.51 -11.99
C VAL A 89 9.42 2.80 -13.20
N ASN A 90 10.58 3.24 -13.70
CA ASN A 90 11.24 2.59 -14.85
C ASN A 90 11.54 1.11 -14.58
N VAL A 91 12.16 0.79 -13.44
CA VAL A 91 12.57 -0.58 -13.11
C VAL A 91 11.37 -1.51 -12.95
N PHE A 92 10.29 -1.05 -12.31
CA PHE A 92 9.09 -1.84 -12.15
C PHE A 92 8.29 -1.96 -13.46
N SER A 93 8.18 -0.90 -14.25
CA SER A 93 7.54 -0.95 -15.58
C SER A 93 8.23 -1.95 -16.51
N ASP A 94 9.57 -1.88 -16.62
CA ASP A 94 10.36 -2.81 -17.45
C ASP A 94 10.22 -4.28 -16.99
N ALA A 95 10.10 -4.49 -15.69
CA ALA A 95 9.94 -5.83 -15.12
C ALA A 95 8.52 -6.39 -15.28
N MET A 96 7.52 -5.51 -15.36
CA MET A 96 6.11 -5.86 -15.52
C MET A 96 5.68 -6.01 -16.98
N GLU A 97 6.37 -5.42 -17.95
CA GLU A 97 6.05 -5.52 -19.39
C GLU A 97 5.79 -6.97 -19.88
N PRO A 98 6.52 -8.00 -19.41
CA PRO A 98 6.26 -9.40 -19.78
C PRO A 98 5.06 -10.04 -19.06
N THR A 99 4.61 -9.47 -17.94
CA THR A 99 3.63 -10.06 -17.01
C THR A 99 2.29 -9.33 -17.10
N ARG A 100 1.21 -10.05 -17.40
CA ARG A 100 -0.07 -9.41 -17.75
C ARG A 100 -0.89 -8.95 -16.54
N CYS A 101 -0.61 -9.46 -15.34
CA CYS A 101 -1.47 -9.22 -14.17
C CYS A 101 -0.70 -8.81 -12.90
N ALA A 102 0.52 -8.24 -13.00
CA ALA A 102 1.28 -7.80 -11.83
C ALA A 102 0.81 -6.42 -11.30
N SER A 103 0.77 -6.26 -9.98
CA SER A 103 0.46 -5.00 -9.31
C SER A 103 1.20 -4.92 -7.98
N PHE A 104 1.73 -3.73 -7.70
CA PHE A 104 2.54 -3.45 -6.52
C PHE A 104 2.11 -2.14 -5.87
N ILE A 105 2.18 -2.10 -4.54
CA ILE A 105 2.19 -0.85 -3.78
C ILE A 105 3.61 -0.65 -3.26
N ILE A 106 4.22 0.48 -3.58
CA ILE A 106 5.61 0.78 -3.24
C ILE A 106 5.62 2.00 -2.32
N GLY A 107 6.07 1.84 -1.07
CA GLY A 107 6.32 2.94 -0.16
C GLY A 107 7.78 3.31 -0.15
N VAL A 108 8.07 4.60 -0.18
CA VAL A 108 9.43 5.14 -0.26
C VAL A 108 9.64 6.19 0.80
N LEU A 109 10.71 6.04 1.57
CA LEU A 109 11.21 7.03 2.52
C LEU A 109 12.23 7.94 1.82
N ASP A 110 11.71 8.85 1.01
CA ASP A 110 12.51 9.86 0.33
C ASP A 110 12.83 11.04 1.27
N SER A 111 14.07 11.52 1.22
CA SER A 111 14.59 12.58 2.11
C SER A 111 13.91 13.93 1.93
N ILE A 112 13.28 14.18 0.78
CA ILE A 112 12.48 15.37 0.53
C ILE A 112 11.08 15.15 1.07
N ARG A 113 10.48 13.99 0.77
CA ARG A 113 9.13 13.64 1.20
C ARG A 113 8.82 12.17 0.93
N PRO A 114 8.39 11.38 1.92
CA PRO A 114 7.87 10.03 1.69
C PRO A 114 6.69 9.99 0.72
N TYR A 115 6.56 8.92 -0.06
CA TYR A 115 5.44 8.75 -1.00
C TYR A 115 5.09 7.28 -1.21
N VAL A 116 3.91 7.06 -1.78
CA VAL A 116 3.43 5.75 -2.21
C VAL A 116 3.26 5.75 -3.73
N ILE A 117 3.61 4.65 -4.38
CA ILE A 117 3.36 4.42 -5.82
C ILE A 117 2.46 3.20 -5.94
N ALA A 118 1.33 3.36 -6.62
CA ALA A 118 0.53 2.24 -7.10
C ALA A 118 0.95 1.88 -8.52
N MET A 119 1.57 0.72 -8.69
CA MET A 119 2.04 0.21 -9.98
C MET A 119 1.12 -0.92 -10.46
N HIS A 120 0.66 -0.83 -11.71
CA HIS A 120 -0.11 -1.90 -12.36
C HIS A 120 0.44 -2.19 -13.75
N SER A 121 0.47 -3.46 -14.16
CA SER A 121 0.94 -3.89 -15.49
C SER A 121 0.21 -3.23 -16.67
N MET A 122 -1.01 -2.74 -16.44
CA MET A 122 -1.84 -2.07 -17.45
C MET A 122 -1.68 -0.53 -17.44
N LEU A 123 -1.01 0.03 -16.43
CA LEU A 123 -0.81 1.46 -16.33
C LEU A 123 0.37 1.87 -17.22
N LYS A 124 0.18 2.89 -18.06
CA LYS A 124 1.29 3.46 -18.81
C LYS A 124 2.19 4.27 -17.88
N MET A 125 3.48 4.27 -18.17
CA MET A 125 4.51 4.92 -17.38
C MET A 125 4.26 6.42 -17.18
N ASP A 126 3.81 7.12 -18.22
CA ASP A 126 3.46 8.55 -18.24
C ASP A 126 2.20 8.90 -17.42
N HIS A 127 1.46 7.90 -16.94
CA HIS A 127 0.30 8.06 -16.07
C HIS A 127 0.58 7.61 -14.63
N THR A 128 1.82 7.21 -14.31
CA THR A 128 2.20 6.83 -12.94
C THR A 128 2.49 8.07 -12.11
N THR A 129 1.81 8.20 -10.97
CA THR A 129 1.99 9.30 -10.01
C THR A 129 2.58 8.79 -8.70
N SER A 130 3.35 9.65 -8.02
CA SER A 130 3.56 9.46 -6.59
C SER A 130 2.34 10.05 -5.89
N ASP A 131 1.70 9.29 -5.02
CA ASP A 131 0.56 9.78 -4.25
C ASP A 131 0.85 9.64 -2.75
N ILE A 132 0.15 10.45 -1.95
CA ILE A 132 0.13 10.30 -0.50
C ILE A 132 -0.76 9.15 -0.04
N VAL A 133 -1.57 8.58 -0.92
CA VAL A 133 -2.41 7.40 -0.69
C VAL A 133 -2.37 6.56 -1.95
N GLY A 134 -2.12 5.26 -1.83
CA GLY A 134 -2.17 4.34 -2.96
C GLY A 134 -2.62 2.95 -2.51
N GLY A 135 -3.38 2.24 -3.35
CA GLY A 135 -3.90 0.92 -3.04
C GLY A 135 -4.17 0.09 -4.29
N ALA A 136 -4.08 -1.23 -4.14
CA ALA A 136 -4.28 -2.20 -5.21
C ALA A 136 -4.73 -3.55 -4.61
N GLY A 137 -5.40 -4.37 -5.41
CA GLY A 137 -5.88 -5.70 -5.01
C GLY A 137 -7.38 -5.76 -4.82
N LEU A 138 -7.88 -6.91 -4.35
CA LEU A 138 -9.32 -7.21 -4.39
C LEU A 138 -10.15 -6.30 -3.47
N GLY A 139 -9.63 -6.03 -2.28
CA GLY A 139 -10.28 -5.21 -1.27
C GLY A 139 -9.83 -3.75 -1.22
N CYS A 140 -8.98 -3.31 -2.14
CA CYS A 140 -8.35 -1.99 -2.03
C CYS A 140 -9.38 -0.87 -2.04
N ASP A 141 -10.42 -0.95 -2.86
CA ASP A 141 -11.44 0.11 -2.96
C ASP A 141 -12.14 0.32 -1.61
N HIS A 142 -12.40 -0.77 -0.87
CA HIS A 142 -13.01 -0.70 0.46
C HIS A 142 -12.03 -0.14 1.50
N ALA A 143 -10.77 -0.59 1.48
CA ALA A 143 -9.73 -0.09 2.38
C ALA A 143 -9.48 1.41 2.16
N LEU A 144 -9.36 1.82 0.89
CA LEU A 144 -9.17 3.21 0.48
C LEU A 144 -10.38 4.06 0.87
N MET A 145 -11.61 3.57 0.71
CA MET A 145 -12.81 4.31 1.13
C MET A 145 -12.80 4.62 2.64
N ALA A 146 -12.46 3.65 3.49
CA ALA A 146 -12.37 3.87 4.93
C ALA A 146 -11.26 4.88 5.28
N LEU A 147 -10.11 4.78 4.60
CA LEU A 147 -8.97 5.67 4.80
C LEU A 147 -9.24 7.10 4.31
N GLU A 148 -9.85 7.26 3.14
CA GLU A 148 -10.26 8.55 2.58
C GLU A 148 -11.30 9.24 3.45
N TYR A 149 -12.24 8.48 4.03
CA TYR A 149 -13.18 9.01 5.00
C TYR A 149 -12.47 9.64 6.20
N ARG A 150 -11.47 8.95 6.76
CA ARG A 150 -10.67 9.46 7.88
C ARG A 150 -9.82 10.66 7.48
N SER A 151 -9.11 10.56 6.36
CA SER A 151 -8.22 11.61 5.86
C SER A 151 -8.97 12.90 5.53
N SER A 152 -10.12 12.80 4.87
CA SER A 152 -10.94 13.97 4.51
C SER A 152 -11.43 14.76 5.74
N ARG A 153 -11.65 14.07 6.86
CA ARG A 153 -12.12 14.64 8.14
C ARG A 153 -10.99 14.96 9.13
N ALA A 154 -9.73 14.76 8.74
CA ALA A 154 -8.60 15.16 9.57
C ALA A 154 -8.65 16.68 9.85
N VAL A 155 -8.60 17.08 11.12
CA VAL A 155 -8.74 18.49 11.55
C VAL A 155 -7.59 19.34 11.04
N LYS A 156 -6.39 18.76 10.94
CA LYS A 156 -5.17 19.42 10.50
C LYS A 156 -4.58 18.68 9.32
N LYS A 157 -4.13 19.44 8.33
CA LYS A 157 -3.49 18.91 7.13
C LYS A 157 -2.27 19.73 6.76
N TYR A 158 -1.27 19.05 6.22
CA TYR A 158 -0.04 19.62 5.67
C TYR A 158 -0.10 19.54 4.14
N VAL A 159 0.03 20.68 3.47
CA VAL A 159 -0.20 20.76 2.01
C VAL A 159 1.14 20.66 1.28
N VAL A 160 1.22 19.76 0.31
CA VAL A 160 2.44 19.44 -0.45
C VAL A 160 2.13 19.33 -1.93
N ARG A 161 3.15 19.43 -2.79
CA ARG A 161 2.99 19.28 -4.25
C ARG A 161 3.12 17.81 -4.67
N LYS A 162 2.23 17.33 -5.53
CA LYS A 162 2.38 15.99 -6.13
C LYS A 162 3.67 15.91 -6.95
N GLN A 163 4.42 14.80 -6.82
CA GLN A 163 5.47 14.47 -7.77
C GLN A 163 4.85 13.69 -8.95
N GLN A 164 5.19 14.11 -10.15
CA GLN A 164 4.80 13.46 -11.40
C GLN A 164 6.05 13.30 -12.27
N PHE A 165 5.96 12.42 -13.28
CA PHE A 165 6.94 12.39 -14.35
C PHE A 165 7.04 13.78 -15.00
N ASP A 166 8.26 14.31 -15.16
CA ASP A 166 8.55 15.67 -15.59
C ASP A 166 7.92 16.74 -14.66
N SER A 167 8.62 17.05 -13.57
CA SER A 167 8.17 17.96 -12.50
C SER A 167 7.80 19.36 -13.00
N ASP A 168 6.55 19.54 -13.41
CA ASP A 168 5.97 20.82 -13.78
C ASP A 168 5.61 21.62 -12.50
N PRO A 169 6.03 22.90 -12.37
CA PRO A 169 5.64 23.75 -11.24
C PRO A 169 4.13 23.99 -11.10
N THR A 170 3.32 23.62 -12.09
CA THR A 170 1.85 23.63 -12.04
C THR A 170 1.23 22.36 -11.42
N ASN A 171 2.06 21.41 -10.96
CA ASN A 171 1.59 20.18 -10.34
C ASN A 171 0.56 20.45 -9.22
N PRO A 172 -0.52 19.65 -9.18
CA PRO A 172 -1.58 19.81 -8.19
C PRO A 172 -1.04 19.63 -6.77
N MET A 173 -1.64 20.34 -5.82
CA MET A 173 -1.38 20.16 -4.40
C MET A 173 -2.15 18.95 -3.87
N GLU A 174 -1.62 18.30 -2.84
CA GLU A 174 -2.27 17.26 -2.06
C GLU A 174 -2.15 17.55 -0.56
N GLU A 175 -3.11 17.09 0.21
CA GLU A 175 -3.21 17.36 1.65
C GLU A 175 -2.87 16.10 2.45
N ILE A 176 -1.77 16.14 3.20
CA ILE A 176 -1.33 15.08 4.11
C ILE A 176 -2.00 15.27 5.48
N PRO A 177 -2.67 14.26 6.04
CA PRO A 177 -3.26 14.38 7.38
C PRO A 177 -2.16 14.49 8.46
N ILE A 178 -2.36 15.37 9.44
CA ILE A 178 -1.51 15.46 10.64
C ILE A 178 -2.19 14.65 11.75
N VAL A 179 -1.61 13.50 12.10
CA VAL A 179 -2.15 12.53 13.06
C VAL A 179 -1.03 11.83 13.81
N SER A 180 -1.25 11.40 15.06
CA SER A 180 -0.24 10.59 15.78
C SER A 180 -0.03 9.24 15.09
N ALA A 181 1.16 8.64 15.24
CA ALA A 181 1.44 7.28 14.76
C ALA A 181 0.38 6.26 15.22
N SER A 182 -0.10 6.38 16.46
CA SER A 182 -1.16 5.51 17.00
C SER A 182 -2.51 5.66 16.28
N GLN A 183 -2.86 6.88 15.84
CA GLN A 183 -4.08 7.12 15.07
C GLN A 183 -3.90 6.65 13.63
N ALA A 184 -2.75 6.90 13.01
CA ALA A 184 -2.45 6.39 11.67
C ALA A 184 -2.54 4.85 11.64
N LEU A 185 -1.95 4.17 12.62
CA LEU A 185 -2.04 2.72 12.78
C LEU A 185 -3.49 2.25 13.00
N LYS A 186 -4.26 2.97 13.82
CA LYS A 186 -5.69 2.68 14.00
C LYS A 186 -6.47 2.77 12.68
N TRP A 187 -6.19 3.77 11.84
CA TRP A 187 -6.84 3.93 10.54
C TRP A 187 -6.50 2.79 9.58
N VAL A 188 -5.25 2.30 9.63
CA VAL A 188 -4.85 1.10 8.87
C VAL A 188 -5.62 -0.13 9.32
N HIS A 189 -5.72 -0.38 10.63
CA HIS A 189 -6.48 -1.52 11.16
C HIS A 189 -7.94 -1.46 10.76
N GLU A 190 -8.55 -0.29 10.90
CA GLU A 190 -9.92 -0.03 10.48
C GLU A 190 -10.13 -0.33 8.99
N ALA A 191 -9.26 0.17 8.12
CA ALA A 191 -9.34 -0.04 6.68
C ALA A 191 -9.16 -1.52 6.30
N MET A 192 -8.20 -2.22 6.91
CA MET A 192 -7.98 -3.65 6.66
C MET A 192 -9.17 -4.51 7.12
N VAL A 193 -9.71 -4.25 8.32
CA VAL A 193 -10.86 -5.01 8.84
C VAL A 193 -12.12 -4.71 8.03
N TYR A 194 -12.35 -3.45 7.67
CA TYR A 194 -13.49 -3.05 6.85
C TYR A 194 -13.46 -3.72 5.48
N ALA A 195 -12.30 -3.69 4.84
CA ALA A 195 -12.09 -4.37 3.58
C ALA A 195 -12.42 -5.87 3.74
N ALA A 196 -11.78 -6.55 4.70
CA ALA A 196 -11.98 -7.99 4.95
C ALA A 196 -13.46 -8.36 5.18
N HIS A 197 -14.21 -7.51 5.89
CA HIS A 197 -15.64 -7.69 6.12
C HIS A 197 -16.46 -7.64 4.81
N LEU A 198 -16.28 -6.58 4.00
CA LEU A 198 -17.07 -6.38 2.77
C LEU A 198 -16.75 -7.37 1.66
N ASP A 199 -15.51 -7.85 1.60
CA ASP A 199 -15.11 -8.81 0.57
C ASP A 199 -15.54 -10.25 0.90
N ASN A 200 -16.43 -10.45 1.89
CA ASN A 200 -16.90 -11.77 2.35
C ASN A 200 -15.76 -12.75 2.67
N ASN A 201 -14.67 -12.27 3.28
CA ASN A 201 -13.43 -13.04 3.51
C ASN A 201 -12.75 -13.58 2.24
N LYS A 202 -12.90 -12.89 1.09
CA LYS A 202 -12.10 -13.18 -0.11
C LYS A 202 -10.74 -12.48 -0.09
N MET A 203 -10.61 -11.35 0.61
CA MET A 203 -9.35 -10.95 1.23
C MET A 203 -8.89 -12.09 2.11
N GLY A 204 -7.72 -12.60 1.84
CA GLY A 204 -7.35 -13.90 2.38
C GLY A 204 -6.42 -13.82 3.57
N GLY A 205 -6.33 -14.97 4.25
CA GLY A 205 -5.43 -15.20 5.37
C GLY A 205 -6.09 -14.88 6.71
N SER A 206 -5.44 -15.30 7.80
CA SER A 206 -5.86 -14.95 9.16
C SER A 206 -5.20 -13.66 9.66
N PHE A 207 -4.27 -13.09 8.89
CA PHE A 207 -3.44 -11.97 9.32
C PHE A 207 -3.21 -10.96 8.20
N TYR A 208 -2.67 -9.80 8.58
CA TYR A 208 -2.09 -8.81 7.69
C TYR A 208 -0.79 -8.25 8.28
N ASP A 209 0.10 -7.84 7.39
CA ASP A 209 1.39 -7.22 7.72
C ASP A 209 1.27 -5.70 7.56
N VAL A 210 1.82 -4.94 8.51
CA VAL A 210 1.89 -3.48 8.51
C VAL A 210 3.35 -3.03 8.58
N PHE A 211 3.70 -2.03 7.78
CA PHE A 211 5.02 -1.41 7.74
C PHE A 211 4.89 0.06 8.07
N CYS A 212 5.53 0.49 9.17
CA CYS A 212 5.64 1.89 9.55
C CYS A 212 7.04 2.37 9.18
N GLY A 213 7.12 3.34 8.27
CA GLY A 213 8.37 3.91 7.78
C GLY A 213 8.58 5.32 8.28
N GLU A 214 9.80 5.63 8.71
CA GLU A 214 10.25 6.98 9.06
C GLU A 214 11.74 7.19 8.75
N LEU A 215 12.18 8.44 8.66
CA LEU A 215 13.58 8.81 8.55
C LEU A 215 14.13 9.19 9.94
N VAL A 216 14.99 8.35 10.51
CA VAL A 216 15.68 8.62 11.79
C VAL A 216 17.09 9.11 11.49
N ASP A 217 17.41 10.36 11.84
CA ASP A 217 18.71 10.98 11.55
C ASP A 217 19.12 10.87 10.07
N GLY A 218 18.13 11.01 9.17
CA GLY A 218 18.32 10.89 7.72
C GLY A 218 18.50 9.45 7.21
N ARG A 219 18.31 8.44 8.07
CA ARG A 219 18.35 7.02 7.70
C ARG A 219 16.95 6.43 7.68
N ALA A 220 16.63 5.68 6.64
CA ALA A 220 15.38 4.95 6.54
C ALA A 220 15.28 3.87 7.63
N SER A 221 14.17 3.90 8.37
CA SER A 221 13.77 2.89 9.34
C SER A 221 12.38 2.38 8.96
N TRP A 222 12.22 1.06 8.97
CA TRP A 222 10.95 0.40 8.74
C TRP A 222 10.68 -0.56 9.89
N GLU A 223 9.58 -0.33 10.59
CA GLU A 223 9.05 -1.24 11.60
C GLU A 223 8.01 -2.15 10.94
N HIS A 224 8.19 -3.46 11.07
CA HIS A 224 7.25 -4.47 10.56
C HIS A 224 6.49 -5.10 11.73
N GLN A 225 5.17 -5.04 11.66
CA GLN A 225 4.27 -5.68 12.62
C GLN A 225 3.25 -6.56 11.89
N ARG A 226 2.85 -7.66 12.53
CA ARG A 226 1.84 -8.59 12.01
C ARG A 226 0.65 -8.62 12.95
N PHE A 227 -0.55 -8.59 12.39
CA PHE A 227 -1.81 -8.54 13.14
C PHE A 227 -2.76 -9.61 12.67
N ASP A 228 -3.48 -10.22 13.62
CA ASP A 228 -4.53 -11.19 13.33
C ASP A 228 -5.87 -10.48 13.09
N PHE A 229 -6.60 -10.91 12.06
CA PHE A 229 -7.90 -10.32 11.71
C PHE A 229 -8.96 -10.59 12.78
N GLU A 230 -8.98 -11.78 13.40
CA GLU A 230 -9.96 -12.12 14.43
C GLU A 230 -9.74 -11.30 15.69
N GLU A 231 -8.49 -11.09 16.10
CA GLU A 231 -8.16 -10.20 17.22
C GLU A 231 -8.60 -8.76 16.93
N MET A 232 -8.39 -8.29 15.70
CA MET A 232 -8.72 -6.92 15.31
C MET A 232 -10.23 -6.69 15.14
N LYS A 233 -10.99 -7.69 14.70
CA LYS A 233 -12.46 -7.62 14.64
C LYS A 233 -13.10 -7.36 16.01
N CYS A 234 -12.46 -7.74 17.12
CA CYS A 234 -12.94 -7.38 18.45
C CYS A 234 -12.90 -5.86 18.71
N SER A 235 -11.96 -5.15 18.10
CA SER A 235 -11.83 -3.68 18.22
C SER A 235 -12.65 -2.92 17.18
N PHE A 236 -13.01 -3.58 16.08
CA PHE A 236 -13.77 -3.02 14.95
C PHE A 236 -14.93 -3.98 14.56
N PRO A 237 -15.98 -4.10 15.40
CA PRO A 237 -17.14 -4.93 15.08
C PRO A 237 -17.90 -4.38 13.87
N GLU A 238 -18.73 -5.19 13.21
CA GLU A 238 -19.42 -4.79 11.95
C GLU A 238 -20.20 -3.46 12.07
N CYS A 239 -20.92 -3.26 13.17
CA CYS A 239 -21.66 -2.01 13.45
C CYS A 239 -20.75 -0.79 13.64
N TYR A 240 -19.44 -0.98 13.85
CA TYR A 240 -18.48 0.12 13.88
C TYR A 240 -18.49 0.88 12.57
N PHE A 241 -18.76 0.22 11.44
CA PHE A 241 -18.67 0.82 10.10
C PHE A 241 -19.96 1.50 9.62
N ASP A 242 -21.00 1.58 10.46
CA ASP A 242 -22.28 2.22 10.10
C ASP A 242 -22.10 3.69 9.65
N TYR A 243 -21.05 4.38 10.14
CA TYR A 243 -20.73 5.75 9.72
C TYR A 243 -20.33 5.87 8.25
N LEU A 244 -19.82 4.80 7.62
CA LEU A 244 -19.51 4.77 6.18
C LEU A 244 -20.79 4.59 5.34
N ALA A 245 -21.84 4.00 5.91
CA ALA A 245 -23.13 3.81 5.23
C ALA A 245 -24.04 5.06 5.35
N SER A 246 -23.97 5.80 6.45
CA SER A 246 -24.87 6.94 6.72
C SER A 246 -24.51 8.23 5.97
N ASP A 247 -23.27 8.40 5.49
CA ASP A 247 -22.83 9.60 4.78
C ASP A 247 -22.91 9.47 3.24
N GLY A 248 -23.42 8.33 2.73
CA GLY A 248 -23.66 8.06 1.31
C GLY A 248 -25.14 8.06 0.88
N ALA A 249 -26.05 8.49 1.75
CA ALA A 249 -27.50 8.58 1.52
C ALA A 249 -27.99 10.03 1.36
#